data_AF-C3YWX6-F1
#
_entry.id   AF-C3YWX6-F1
#
_cell.length_a   1.000
_cell.length_b   1.000
_cell.length_c   1.000
_cell.angle_alpha   90.00
_cell.angle_beta   90.00
_cell.angle_gamma   90.00
#
_symmetry.space_group_name_H-M   'P 1'
#
loop_
_entity.id
_entity.type
_entity.pdbx_description
1 polymer ?
#
loop_
_entity_poly.entity_id
_entity_poly.type
_entity_poly.pdbx_seq_one_letter_code
_entity_poly.pdbx_strand_id
1 'polypeptide(L)'
;MRQPVLVLLVVGAFLHPAPSDSVDSHGEPALEDAMDALGRVLDYCERNYRVLNLDAVIGIRMVDGQLTVLLRRLRTGRVQAEPEQLQQIASLQERAAHLADRTLPELERQDKDYYTSK
;
A
#
# COMPACT_ATOMS: atom_id res chain seq x y z
N MET A 1 -35.72 -46.07 40.94
CA MET A 1 -36.98 -45.62 40.29
C MET A 1 -36.92 -44.12 40.08
N ARG A 2 -37.33 -43.66 38.88
CA ARG A 2 -37.57 -42.28 38.41
C ARG A 2 -36.36 -41.37 38.11
N GLN A 3 -36.07 -41.22 36.81
CA GLN A 3 -35.70 -39.94 36.18
C GLN A 3 -36.98 -39.06 36.00
N PRO A 4 -37.00 -37.86 35.35
CA PRO A 4 -35.94 -37.06 34.70
C PRO A 4 -36.06 -35.50 34.79
N VAL A 5 -35.12 -34.81 34.10
CA VAL A 5 -35.17 -33.46 33.47
C VAL A 5 -35.31 -32.19 34.34
N LEU A 6 -34.28 -31.33 34.33
CA LEU A 6 -34.45 -29.92 33.94
C LEU A 6 -33.13 -29.32 33.44
N VAL A 7 -33.09 -29.03 32.14
CA VAL A 7 -32.13 -28.12 31.51
C VAL A 7 -32.57 -26.71 31.85
N LEU A 8 -31.68 -25.87 32.39
CA LEU A 8 -31.87 -24.42 32.32
C LEU A 8 -30.53 -23.71 32.05
N LEU A 9 -30.53 -23.02 30.92
CA LEU A 9 -29.48 -22.24 30.32
C LEU A 9 -29.77 -20.79 30.70
N VAL A 10 -28.88 -20.11 31.44
CA VAL A 10 -28.96 -18.65 31.62
C VAL A 10 -27.58 -18.05 31.47
N VAL A 11 -27.42 -17.40 30.33
CA VAL A 11 -26.32 -16.53 29.92
C VAL A 11 -26.24 -15.35 30.89
N GLY A 12 -25.17 -15.30 31.69
CA GLY A 12 -24.83 -14.14 32.50
C GLY A 12 -24.22 -13.05 31.63
N ALA A 13 -25.04 -12.04 31.31
CA ALA A 13 -24.64 -10.82 30.62
C ALA A 13 -23.57 -10.06 31.42
N PHE A 14 -22.40 -9.85 30.82
CA PHE A 14 -21.45 -8.83 31.25
C PHE A 14 -21.99 -7.46 30.83
N LEU A 15 -22.39 -6.65 31.82
CA LEU A 15 -22.73 -5.25 31.65
C LEU A 15 -21.48 -4.43 31.29
N HIS A 16 -21.52 -3.82 30.10
CA HIS A 16 -20.92 -2.56 29.63
C HIS A 16 -19.73 -1.93 30.38
N PRO A 17 -18.65 -1.57 29.64
CA PRO A 17 -18.01 -0.27 29.78
C PRO A 17 -18.65 0.77 28.84
N ALA A 18 -18.59 2.03 29.29
CA ALA A 18 -19.24 3.22 28.73
C ALA A 18 -18.81 3.59 27.29
N PRO A 19 -19.67 4.28 26.51
CA PRO A 19 -19.28 4.86 25.23
C PRO A 19 -18.84 6.32 25.45
N SER A 20 -17.55 6.61 25.37
CA SER A 20 -17.04 7.90 24.87
C SER A 20 -15.52 7.90 24.90
N ASP A 21 -14.94 7.58 23.74
CA ASP A 21 -14.05 8.52 23.08
C ASP A 21 -14.06 8.09 21.61
N SER A 22 -14.92 8.75 20.84
CA SER A 22 -14.84 8.72 19.39
C SER A 22 -13.54 9.40 18.99
N VAL A 23 -12.44 8.66 19.06
CA VAL A 23 -11.37 8.83 18.09
C VAL A 23 -12.06 8.62 16.76
N ASP A 24 -12.25 9.71 16.01
CA ASP A 24 -12.73 9.64 14.65
C ASP A 24 -11.89 8.59 13.92
N SER A 25 -12.49 7.41 13.75
CA SER A 25 -11.98 6.35 12.92
C SER A 25 -12.08 6.87 11.50
N HIS A 26 -11.12 7.71 11.11
CA HIS A 26 -10.69 7.74 9.73
C HIS A 26 -10.22 6.33 9.44
N GLY A 27 -11.16 5.48 9.00
CA GLY A 27 -10.88 4.09 8.69
C GLY A 27 -9.63 4.05 7.82
N GLU A 28 -8.67 3.22 8.19
CA GLU A 28 -7.46 3.03 7.40
C GLU A 28 -7.90 2.82 5.94
N PRO A 29 -7.37 3.60 4.98
CA PRO A 29 -7.76 3.44 3.59
C PRO A 29 -7.57 1.98 3.21
N ALA A 30 -8.58 1.39 2.58
CA ALA A 30 -8.51 -0.01 2.18
C ALA A 30 -7.27 -0.18 1.27
N LEU A 31 -6.61 -1.33 1.35
CA LEU A 31 -5.43 -1.62 0.53
C LEU A 31 -5.70 -1.35 -0.96
N GLU A 32 -6.93 -1.64 -1.41
CA GLU A 32 -7.42 -1.35 -2.76
C GLU A 32 -7.38 0.14 -3.09
N ASP A 33 -7.93 1.00 -2.22
CA ASP A 33 -7.89 2.46 -2.40
C ASP A 33 -6.46 3.00 -2.51
N ALA A 34 -5.55 2.44 -1.70
CA ALA A 34 -4.14 2.81 -1.71
C ALA A 34 -3.45 2.39 -3.01
N MET A 35 -3.70 1.17 -3.50
CA MET A 35 -3.17 0.68 -4.78
C MET A 35 -3.71 1.48 -5.96
N ASP A 36 -4.99 1.84 -5.94
CA ASP A 36 -5.64 2.65 -6.96
C ASP A 36 -5.09 4.08 -6.98
N ALA A 37 -4.94 4.70 -5.81
CA ALA A 37 -4.32 6.01 -5.68
C ALA A 37 -2.88 5.99 -6.22
N LEU A 38 -2.11 4.97 -5.88
CA LEU A 38 -0.76 4.79 -6.37
C LEU A 38 -0.72 4.62 -7.89
N GLY A 39 -1.66 3.84 -8.46
CA GLY A 39 -1.82 3.68 -9.90
C GLY A 39 -2.04 5.02 -10.61
N ARG A 40 -2.90 5.89 -10.06
CA ARG A 40 -3.15 7.23 -10.61
C ARG A 40 -1.93 8.15 -10.53
N VAL A 41 -1.15 8.06 -9.44
CA VAL A 41 0.10 8.83 -9.30
C VAL A 41 1.11 8.37 -10.35
N LEU A 42 1.30 7.07 -10.53
CA LEU A 42 2.20 6.53 -11.55
C LEU A 42 1.74 6.89 -12.96
N ASP A 43 0.43 6.89 -13.24
CA ASP A 43 -0.12 7.37 -14.52
C ASP A 43 0.23 8.84 -14.78
N TYR A 44 0.07 9.68 -13.77
CA TYR A 44 0.41 11.10 -13.87
C TYR A 44 1.91 11.28 -14.13
N CYS A 45 2.75 10.60 -13.34
CA CYS A 45 4.19 10.67 -13.50
C CYS A 45 4.64 10.16 -14.88
N GLU A 46 4.03 9.10 -15.39
CA GLU A 46 4.35 8.54 -16.71
C GLU A 46 4.00 9.51 -17.84
N ARG A 47 2.84 10.15 -17.78
CA ARG A 47 2.43 11.17 -18.77
C ARG A 47 3.31 12.41 -18.74
N ASN A 48 3.88 12.73 -17.58
CA ASN A 48 4.65 13.95 -17.35
C ASN A 48 6.14 13.69 -17.10
N TYR A 49 6.66 12.50 -17.43
CA TYR A 49 8.01 12.07 -17.02
C TYR A 49 9.13 13.04 -17.44
N ARG A 50 8.94 13.77 -18.54
CA ARG A 50 9.90 14.78 -19.04
C ARG A 50 9.92 16.07 -18.24
N VAL A 51 9.09 16.28 -17.24
CA VAL A 51 9.08 17.53 -16.44
C VAL A 51 9.08 17.24 -14.95
N LEU A 52 9.37 15.99 -14.57
CA LEU A 52 9.49 15.59 -13.18
C LEU A 52 10.80 16.11 -12.61
N ASN A 53 10.73 16.64 -11.39
CA ASN A 53 11.91 17.02 -10.63
C ASN A 53 12.55 15.81 -9.94
N LEU A 54 13.72 16.04 -9.33
CA LEU A 54 14.46 15.00 -8.60
C LEU A 54 13.62 14.33 -7.51
N ASP A 55 12.83 15.10 -6.75
CA ASP A 55 12.00 14.56 -5.67
C ASP A 55 10.95 13.58 -6.19
N ALA A 56 10.32 13.87 -7.33
CA ALA A 56 9.37 12.96 -7.95
C ALA A 56 10.06 11.66 -8.39
N VAL A 57 11.26 11.74 -8.96
CA VAL A 57 12.04 10.55 -9.35
C VAL A 57 12.42 9.71 -8.12
N ILE A 58 12.85 10.35 -7.04
CA ILE A 58 13.13 9.68 -5.76
C ILE A 58 11.87 9.02 -5.21
N GLY A 59 10.72 9.71 -5.24
CA GLY A 59 9.44 9.17 -4.82
C GLY A 59 9.05 7.90 -5.59
N ILE A 60 9.21 7.90 -6.91
CA ILE A 60 8.95 6.71 -7.75
C ILE A 60 9.89 5.55 -7.37
N ARG A 61 11.18 5.82 -7.14
CA ARG A 61 12.14 4.81 -6.66
C ARG A 61 11.79 4.26 -5.28
N MET A 62 11.31 5.11 -4.37
CA MET A 62 10.84 4.67 -3.06
C MET A 62 9.65 3.72 -3.20
N VAL A 63 8.69 4.06 -4.05
CA VAL A 63 7.52 3.20 -4.35
C VAL A 63 7.97 1.84 -4.88
N ASP A 64 8.83 1.81 -5.89
CA ASP A 64 9.41 0.57 -6.43
C ASP A 64 10.06 -0.28 -5.33
N GLY A 65 10.90 0.33 -4.50
CA GLY A 65 11.54 -0.34 -3.37
C GLY A 65 10.55 -0.93 -2.36
N GLN A 66 9.51 -0.17 -1.97
CA GLN A 66 8.51 -0.65 -1.00
C GLN A 66 7.66 -1.78 -1.56
N LEU A 67 7.22 -1.69 -2.83
CA LEU A 67 6.46 -2.76 -3.47
C LEU A 67 7.32 -4.01 -3.67
N THR A 68 8.61 -3.86 -3.98
CA THR A 68 9.57 -4.98 -4.03
C THR A 68 9.67 -5.70 -2.68
N VAL A 69 9.78 -4.95 -1.57
CA VAL A 69 9.78 -5.52 -0.22
C VAL A 69 8.46 -6.24 0.07
N LEU A 70 7.33 -5.64 -0.29
CA LEU A 70 6.00 -6.23 -0.07
C LEU A 70 5.84 -7.55 -0.85
N LEU A 71 6.18 -7.57 -2.15
CA LEU A 71 6.17 -8.77 -2.98
C LEU A 71 7.05 -9.88 -2.41
N ARG A 72 8.22 -9.55 -1.87
CA ARG A 72 9.09 -10.52 -1.20
C ARG A 72 8.42 -11.12 0.05
N ARG A 73 7.72 -10.30 0.84
CA ARG A 73 6.98 -10.77 2.03
C ARG A 73 5.80 -11.67 1.65
N LEU A 74 5.08 -11.32 0.59
CA LEU A 74 3.99 -12.14 0.04
C LEU A 74 4.51 -13.50 -0.46
N ARG A 75 5.58 -13.51 -1.26
CA ARG A 75 6.20 -14.74 -1.78
C ARG A 75 6.75 -15.67 -0.70
N THR A 76 7.17 -15.11 0.43
CA THR A 76 7.68 -15.89 1.58
C THR A 76 6.57 -16.28 2.56
N GLY A 77 5.30 -15.98 2.25
CA GLY A 77 4.16 -16.30 3.12
C GLY A 77 4.12 -15.49 4.42
N ARG A 78 4.93 -14.44 4.55
CA ARG A 78 4.95 -13.57 5.75
C ARG A 78 3.76 -12.61 5.80
N VAL A 79 3.16 -12.35 4.65
CA VAL A 79 1.92 -11.58 4.47
C VAL A 79 1.06 -12.40 3.49
N GLN A 80 -0.25 -12.40 3.71
CA GLN A 80 -1.21 -13.01 2.79
C GLN A 80 -1.91 -11.92 1.98
N ALA A 81 -2.22 -12.22 0.73
CA ALA A 81 -3.01 -11.38 -0.15
C ALA A 81 -3.74 -12.28 -1.15
N GLU A 82 -4.88 -11.81 -1.65
CA GLU A 82 -5.58 -12.50 -2.72
C GLU A 82 -4.74 -12.49 -4.02
N PRO A 83 -4.90 -13.47 -4.91
CA PRO A 83 -4.15 -13.54 -6.16
C PRO A 83 -4.24 -12.25 -7.00
N GLU A 84 -5.41 -11.62 -7.02
CA GLU A 84 -5.66 -10.36 -7.73
C GLU A 84 -4.84 -9.20 -7.14
N GLN A 85 -4.80 -9.10 -5.81
CA GLN A 85 -3.99 -8.10 -5.10
C GLN A 85 -2.50 -8.31 -5.37
N LEU A 86 -2.03 -9.56 -5.36
CA LEU A 86 -0.64 -9.89 -5.70
C LEU A 86 -0.28 -9.44 -7.12
N GLN A 87 -1.18 -9.68 -8.07
CA GLN A 87 -0.99 -9.26 -9.46
C GLN A 87 -0.98 -7.74 -9.59
N GLN A 88 -1.86 -7.03 -8.90
CA GLN A 88 -1.92 -5.57 -8.90
C GLN A 88 -0.65 -4.96 -8.30
N ILE A 89 -0.18 -5.46 -7.15
CA ILE A 89 1.07 -5.02 -6.51
C ILE A 89 2.26 -5.25 -7.45
N ALA A 90 2.32 -6.41 -8.11
CA ALA A 90 3.38 -6.73 -9.06
C ALA A 90 3.38 -5.77 -10.26
N SER A 91 2.20 -5.49 -10.83
CA SER A 91 2.05 -4.54 -11.92
C SER A 91 2.48 -3.12 -11.52
N LEU A 92 2.07 -2.64 -10.35
CA LEU A 92 2.46 -1.32 -9.84
C LEU A 92 3.98 -1.22 -9.64
N GLN A 93 4.61 -2.28 -9.14
CA GLN A 93 6.06 -2.33 -8.92
C GLN A 93 6.82 -2.24 -10.25
N GLU A 94 6.44 -3.07 -11.23
CA GLU A 94 7.06 -3.08 -12.55
C GLU A 94 6.93 -1.71 -13.23
N ARG A 95 5.76 -1.09 -13.14
CA ARG A 95 5.51 0.26 -13.66
C ARG A 95 6.37 1.31 -12.99
N ALA A 96 6.48 1.28 -11.65
CA ALA A 96 7.33 2.21 -10.91
C ALA A 96 8.81 2.05 -11.28
N ALA A 97 9.30 0.82 -11.37
CA ALA A 97 10.68 0.52 -11.77
C ALA A 97 10.99 1.06 -13.18
N HIS A 98 10.14 0.73 -14.16
CA HIS A 98 10.29 1.19 -15.53
C HIS A 98 10.24 2.72 -15.63
N LEU A 99 9.32 3.36 -14.91
CA LEU A 99 9.21 4.82 -14.92
C LEU A 99 10.42 5.50 -14.29
N ALA A 100 10.96 4.96 -13.19
CA ALA A 100 12.17 5.48 -12.56
C ALA A 100 13.38 5.39 -13.51
N ASP A 101 13.55 4.25 -14.20
CA ASP A 101 14.63 4.04 -15.16
C ASP A 101 14.51 4.98 -16.36
N ARG A 102 13.29 5.22 -16.85
CA ARG A 102 13.02 6.13 -17.96
C ARG A 102 13.21 7.60 -17.61
N THR A 103 12.94 7.99 -16.36
CA THR A 103 12.95 9.41 -15.96
C THR A 103 14.35 9.92 -15.62
N LEU A 104 15.22 9.05 -15.09
CA LEU A 104 16.57 9.44 -14.65
C LEU A 104 17.41 10.14 -15.75
N PRO A 105 17.46 9.66 -17.01
CA PRO A 105 18.22 10.35 -18.06
C PRO A 105 17.64 11.72 -18.45
N GLU A 106 16.33 11.91 -18.32
CA GLU A 106 15.70 13.21 -18.59
C GLU A 106 16.02 14.21 -17.49
N LEU A 107 16.03 13.77 -16.23
CA LEU A 107 16.42 14.58 -15.10
C LEU A 107 17.88 15.03 -15.19
N GLU A 108 18.80 14.13 -15.56
CA GLU A 108 20.22 14.45 -15.79
C GLU A 108 20.41 15.51 -16.90
N ARG A 109 19.57 15.49 -17.92
CA ARG A 109 19.61 16.50 -18.99
C ARG A 109 19.11 17.87 -18.53
N GLN A 110 18.13 17.90 -17.64
CA GLN A 110 17.47 19.11 -17.19
C GLN A 110 18.22 19.80 -16.06
N ASP A 111 18.78 19.02 -15.14
CA ASP A 111 19.43 19.51 -13.93
C ASP A 111 20.94 19.23 -13.96
N LYS A 112 21.58 19.63 -15.07
CA LYS A 112 23.01 19.34 -15.30
C LYS A 112 23.89 19.79 -14.14
N ASP A 113 23.61 20.95 -13.56
CA ASP A 113 24.40 21.53 -12.47
C ASP A 113 24.43 20.60 -11.24
N TYR A 114 23.29 19.99 -10.89
CA TYR A 114 23.23 19.00 -9.82
C TYR A 114 24.11 17.76 -10.10
N TYR A 115 24.17 17.31 -11.36
CA TYR A 115 24.90 16.09 -11.74
C TYR A 115 26.38 16.31 -12.13
N THR A 116 26.78 17.53 -12.50
CA THR A 116 28.18 17.86 -12.84
C THR A 116 28.95 18.53 -11.71
N SER A 117 28.30 18.91 -10.61
CA SER A 117 28.94 19.49 -9.41
C SER A 117 29.72 18.47 -8.55
N LYS A 118 30.04 17.28 -9.04
CA LYS A 118 30.82 16.26 -8.30
C LYS A 118 32.28 16.19 -8.74
#